data_AF-A0A6N7IG09-F1
#
_entry.id   AF-A0A6N7IG09-F1
#
_cell.length_a   1.000
_cell.length_b   1.000
_cell.length_c   1.000
_cell.angle_alpha   90.00
_cell.angle_beta   90.00
_cell.angle_gamma   90.00
#
_symmetry.space_group_name_H-M   'P 1'
#
loop_
_entity.id
_entity.type
_entity.pdbx_description
1 polymer ?
#
loop_
_entity_poly.entity_id
_entity_poly.type
_entity_poly.pdbx_seq_one_letter_code
_entity_poly.pdbx_strand_id
1 'polypeptide(L)' 'MLELRNIDDGRVAMLAFSSLEQLVEGCGEEQPWVAVPMDRVDELQRLSGADLVLWNVPLSPELRHSTGKEEN' A
#
# COMPACT_ATOMS: atom_id res chain seq x y z
N MET A 1 4.71 3.68 6.71
CA MET A 1 3.79 2.52 6.72
C MET A 1 3.72 1.96 5.33
N LEU A 2 3.62 0.64 5.16
CA LEU A 2 3.75 -0.01 3.85
C LEU A 2 2.56 -0.93 3.50
N GLU A 3 2.21 -0.94 2.22
CA GLU A 3 1.31 -1.90 1.53
C GLU A 3 1.96 -2.34 0.20
N LEU A 4 1.79 -3.61 -0.17
CA LEU A 4 2.25 -4.14 -1.46
C LEU A 4 1.06 -4.46 -2.35
N ARG A 5 1.16 -4.11 -3.63
CA ARG A 5 0.08 -4.35 -4.59
C ARG A 5 0.60 -4.70 -5.97
N ASN A 6 -0.09 -5.61 -6.66
CA ASN A 6 0.10 -5.82 -8.10
C ASN A 6 -0.57 -4.69 -8.87
N ILE A 7 0.08 -4.20 -9.92
CA ILE A 7 -0.48 -3.21 -10.85
C ILE A 7 -0.69 -3.83 -12.23
N ASP A 8 -1.54 -3.21 -13.06
CA ASP A 8 -2.08 -3.80 -14.30
C ASP A 8 -1.02 -4.23 -15.32
N ASP A 9 0.19 -3.66 -15.26
CA ASP A 9 1.31 -4.01 -16.14
C ASP A 9 2.17 -5.17 -15.62
N GLY A 10 1.71 -5.86 -14.56
CA GLY A 10 2.36 -7.04 -13.99
C GLY A 10 3.47 -6.72 -12.99
N ARG A 11 3.73 -5.43 -12.72
CA ARG A 11 4.68 -5.00 -11.68
C ARG A 11 4.08 -5.01 -10.29
N VAL A 12 4.95 -4.94 -9.29
CA VAL A 12 4.60 -4.78 -7.87
C VAL A 12 4.95 -3.37 -7.41
N ALA A 13 3.94 -2.64 -6.92
CA ALA A 13 4.12 -1.34 -6.28
C ALA A 13 4.16 -1.49 -4.75
N MET A 14 5.11 -0.79 -4.12
CA MET A 14 5.13 -0.57 -2.68
C MET A 14 4.56 0.82 -2.39
N LEU A 15 3.38 0.85 -1.77
CA LEU A 15 2.78 2.10 -1.30
C LEU A 15 3.35 2.44 0.07
N ALA A 16 3.99 3.59 0.19
CA ALA A 16 4.59 4.07 1.41
C ALA A 16 3.87 5.33 1.90
N PHE A 17 3.41 5.29 3.15
CA PHE A 17 2.72 6.40 3.80
C PHE A 17 3.52 6.94 4.98
N SER A 18 3.65 8.26 5.06
CA SER A 18 4.39 8.92 6.15
C SER A 18 3.61 8.96 7.47
N SER A 19 2.29 8.80 7.44
CA SER A 19 1.44 8.74 8.64
C SER A 19 0.26 7.77 8.47
N LEU A 20 -0.33 7.37 9.59
CA LEU A 20 -1.52 6.50 9.60
C LEU A 20 -2.73 7.20 9.00
N GLU A 21 -2.86 8.50 9.23
CA GLU A 21 -3.90 9.33 8.62
C GLU A 21 -3.83 9.28 7.09
N GLN A 22 -2.65 9.44 6.50
CA GLN A 22 -2.49 9.38 5.04
C GLN A 22 -2.75 7.98 4.47
N LEU A 23 -2.39 6.93 5.22
CA LEU A 23 -2.72 5.56 4.82
C LEU A 23 -4.24 5.34 4.83
N VAL A 24 -4.93 5.78 5.87
CA VAL A 24 -6.39 5.63 5.98
C VAL A 24 -7.12 6.45 4.93
N GLU A 25 -6.69 7.70 4.70
CA GLU A 25 -7.25 8.56 3.65
C GLU A 25 -7.03 7.98 2.24
N GLY A 26 -5.83 7.41 2.01
CA GLY A 26 -5.41 6.89 0.72
C GLY A 26 -5.98 5.50 0.40
N CYS A 27 -5.92 4.57 1.35
CA CYS A 27 -6.24 3.17 1.13
C CYS A 27 -7.54 2.71 1.81
N GLY A 28 -8.03 3.44 2.82
CA GLY A 28 -9.22 3.09 3.62
C GLY A 28 -8.88 2.55 5.02
N GLU A 29 -9.88 2.50 5.89
CA GLU A 29 -9.73 2.15 7.32
C GLU A 29 -9.37 0.68 7.58
N GLU A 30 -9.73 -0.24 6.67
CA GLU A 30 -9.62 -1.69 6.87
C GLU A 30 -8.31 -2.29 6.31
N GLN A 31 -7.35 -1.44 5.98
CA GLN A 31 -6.15 -1.84 5.24
C GLN A 31 -5.10 -2.50 6.14
N PRO A 32 -4.58 -3.69 5.79
CA PRO A 32 -3.45 -4.28 6.50
C PRO A 32 -2.18 -3.50 6.21
N TRP A 33 -1.49 -3.04 7.25
CA TRP A 33 -0.26 -2.25 7.11
C TRP A 33 0.79 -2.61 8.16
N VAL A 34 2.04 -2.23 7.88
CA VAL A 34 3.16 -2.31 8.82
C VAL A 34 3.87 -0.96 8.96
N ALA A 35 4.20 -0.56 10.19
CA ALA A 35 5.07 0.59 10.44
C ALA A 35 6.52 0.17 10.27
N VAL A 36 7.27 0.96 9.50
CA VAL A 36 8.70 0.74 9.27
C VAL A 36 9.44 2.08 9.34
N PRO A 37 10.71 2.08 9.77
CA PRO A 37 11.59 3.24 9.64
C PRO A 37 11.74 3.68 8.18
N MET A 38 11.79 4.98 7.91
CA MET A 38 11.88 5.50 6.53
C MET A 38 13.20 5.11 5.84
N ASP A 39 14.29 5.00 6.60
CA ASP A 39 15.60 4.57 6.11
C ASP A 39 15.64 3.08 5.70
N ARG A 40 14.60 2.31 6.04
CA ARG A 40 14.45 0.90 5.66
C ARG A 40 13.63 0.68 4.39
N VAL A 41 12.98 1.71 3.85
CA VAL A 41 12.08 1.57 2.70
C VAL A 41 12.83 1.04 1.47
N ASP A 42 14.01 1.57 1.18
CA ASP A 42 14.83 1.12 0.04
C ASP A 42 15.27 -0.34 0.18
N GLU A 43 15.58 -0.78 1.40
CA GLU A 43 15.90 -2.18 1.69
C GLU A 43 14.68 -3.08 1.49
N LEU A 44 13.54 -2.67 2.01
CA LEU A 44 12.29 -3.42 1.90
C LEU A 44 11.81 -3.51 0.45
N GLN A 45 11.96 -2.45 -0.34
CA GLN A 45 11.65 -2.48 -1.78
C GLN A 45 12.46 -3.59 -2.48
N ARG A 46 13.77 -3.66 -2.22
CA ARG A 46 14.64 -4.70 -2.80
C ARG A 46 14.24 -6.09 -2.35
N LEU A 47 13.94 -6.27 -1.06
CA LEU A 47 13.58 -7.57 -0.48
C LEU A 47 12.19 -8.06 -0.95
N SER A 48 11.24 -7.15 -1.14
CA SER A 48 9.89 -7.51 -1.61
C SER A 48 9.84 -7.74 -3.12
N GLY A 49 10.87 -7.34 -3.87
CA GLY A 49 10.86 -7.33 -5.33
C GLY A 49 9.93 -6.27 -5.91
N ALA A 50 9.65 -5.20 -5.17
CA ALA A 50 8.79 -4.13 -5.68
C ALA A 50 9.54 -3.31 -6.74
N ASP A 51 8.93 -3.15 -7.91
CA ASP A 51 9.50 -2.42 -9.04
C ASP A 51 9.54 -0.90 -8.78
N LEU A 52 8.67 -0.40 -7.91
CA LEU A 52 8.55 1.02 -7.57
C LEU A 52 8.03 1.25 -6.16
N VAL A 53 8.41 2.38 -5.58
CA VAL A 53 7.86 2.92 -4.33
C VAL A 53 7.05 4.18 -4.66
N LEU A 54 5.80 4.21 -4.20
CA LEU A 54 4.91 5.35 -4.36
C LEU A 54 4.59 5.94 -2.99
N TRP A 55 4.87 7.23 -2.82
CA TRP A 55 4.66 7.91 -1.55
C TRP A 55 3.34 8.66 -1.50
N ASN A 56 2.53 8.39 -0.46
CA ASN A 56 1.29 9.10 -0.17
C ASN A 56 0.34 9.22 -1.38
N VAL A 57 0.32 8.20 -2.25
CA VAL A 57 -0.58 8.16 -3.40
C VAL A 57 -1.94 7.64 -2.94
N PRO A 58 -3.03 8.42 -3.10
CA PRO A 58 -4.36 7.93 -2.78
C PRO A 58 -4.81 6.89 -3.80
N LEU A 59 -5.39 5.79 -3.33
CA LEU A 59 -6.05 4.83 -4.20
C LEU A 59 -7.44 5.35 -4.59
N SER A 60 -7.80 5.16 -5.86
CA SER A 60 -9.18 5.32 -6.32
C SER A 60 -10.11 4.42 -5.49
N PRO A 61 -11.35 4.83 -5.22
CA PRO A 61 -12.27 4.07 -4.37
C PRO A 61 -12.42 2.59 -4.78
N GLU A 62 -12.37 2.28 -6.07
CA GLU A 62 -12.50 0.93 -6.62
C GLU A 62 -11.30 0.03 -6.30
N LEU A 63 -10.15 0.62 -5.99
CA LEU A 63 -8.91 -0.09 -5.64
C LEU A 63 -8.74 -0.23 -4.12
N ARG A 64 -9.47 0.52 -3.32
CA ARG A 64 -9.43 0.37 -1.86
C ARG A 64 -9.97 -0.99 -1.47
N HIS A 65 -9.41 -1.60 -0.43
CA HIS A 65 -10.01 -2.79 0.15
C HIS A 65 -11.38 -2.40 0.70
N SER A 66 -12.44 -2.79 0.01
CA SER A 66 -13.77 -2.85 0.57
C SER A 66 -13.91 -4.18 1.29
N THR A 67 -14.51 -4.18 2.47
CA THR A 67 -15.02 -5.41 3.09
C THR A 67 -15.83 -6.15 2.05
N GLY A 68 -15.32 -7.30 1.61
CA GLY A 68 -16.18 -8.30 1.00
C GLY A 68 -17.21 -8.67 2.05
N LYS A 69 -18.42 -8.10 1.96
CA LYS A 69 -19.58 -8.93 2.25
C LYS A 69 -19.55 -9.99 1.16
N GLU A 70 -18.97 -11.14 1.48
CA GLU A 70 -19.35 -12.39 0.81
C GLU A 70 -20.86 -12.52 1.01
N GLU A 71 -21.63 -12.04 0.03
CA GLU A 71 -23.04 -12.33 -0.08
C GLU A 71 -23.15 -13.80 -0.52
N ASN A 72 -23.50 -14.66 0.43
CA ASN A 72 -23.99 -16.01 0.18
C ASN A 72 -25.52 -15.99 0.06
#